data_AF-A0A2E8XAY9-F1
#
_entry.id   AF-A0A2E8XAY9-F1
#
_cell.length_a   1.000
_cell.length_b   1.000
_cell.length_c   1.000
_cell.angle_alpha   90.00
_cell.angle_beta   90.00
_cell.angle_gamma   90.00
#
_symmetry.space_group_name_H-M   'P 1'
#
loop_
_entity.id
_entity.type
_entity.pdbx_description
1 polymer ?
#
loop_
_entity_poly.entity_id
_entity_poly.type
_entity_poly.pdbx_seq_one_letter_code
_entity_poly.pdbx_strand_id
1 'polypeptide(L)'
;AQIKNYISKLGLKDYRINFIEKGAIPLFHPLSEKEKNKIDIGTAGGMTRLSTGYTFLNIQEHSKYIRMNIENIQTTKKYNIGKKYQFLDKVFLRVLEKHPEKMPNIFLNMFSASSKTVIKFLSNKSNIFEDISVISKMPKLTFIKALFK
;
A
#
# COMPACT_ATOMS: atom_id res chain seq x y z
N ALA A 1 -18.50 1.37 -14.49
CA ALA A 1 -18.87 2.70 -15.03
C ALA A 1 -17.72 3.31 -15.86
N GLN A 2 -16.52 3.49 -15.29
CA GLN A 2 -15.41 4.18 -15.99
C GLN A 2 -14.91 3.47 -17.27
N ILE A 3 -14.74 2.14 -17.26
CA ILE A 3 -14.30 1.39 -18.45
C ILE A 3 -15.32 1.54 -19.60
N LYS A 4 -16.63 1.48 -19.32
CA LYS A 4 -17.67 1.71 -20.34
C LYS A 4 -17.56 3.12 -20.93
N ASN A 5 -17.35 4.14 -20.10
CA ASN A 5 -17.14 5.51 -20.57
C ASN A 5 -15.87 5.64 -21.42
N TYR A 6 -14.78 4.97 -21.04
CA TYR A 6 -13.53 4.96 -21.80
C TYR A 6 -13.70 4.32 -23.19
N ILE A 7 -14.31 3.14 -23.26
CA ILE A 7 -14.62 2.45 -24.52
C ILE A 7 -15.51 3.32 -25.42
N SER A 8 -16.53 3.99 -24.85
CA SER A 8 -17.38 4.91 -25.60
C SER A 8 -16.60 6.10 -26.19
N LYS A 9 -15.61 6.65 -25.47
CA LYS A 9 -14.74 7.72 -25.99
C LYS A 9 -13.85 7.26 -27.14
N LEU A 10 -13.52 5.97 -27.20
CA LEU A 10 -12.77 5.37 -28.31
C LEU A 10 -13.66 5.10 -29.54
N GLY A 11 -14.97 5.34 -29.47
CA GLY A 11 -15.91 5.08 -30.56
C GLY A 11 -16.22 3.59 -30.79
N LEU A 12 -15.76 2.71 -29.90
CA LEU A 12 -16.00 1.27 -29.99
C LEU A 12 -17.43 0.96 -29.54
N LYS A 13 -18.29 0.64 -30.50
CA LYS A 13 -19.70 0.30 -30.25
C LYS A 13 -19.89 -1.21 -30.07
N ASP A 14 -19.12 -2.01 -30.81
CA ASP A 14 -19.22 -3.47 -30.82
C ASP A 14 -18.09 -4.09 -30.01
N TYR A 15 -18.40 -4.51 -28.79
CA TYR A 15 -17.49 -5.28 -27.95
C TYR A 15 -18.25 -6.31 -27.14
N ARG A 16 -17.59 -7.43 -26.82
CA ARG A 16 -18.08 -8.44 -25.90
C ARG A 16 -17.19 -8.50 -24.69
N ILE A 17 -17.79 -8.45 -23.50
CA ILE A 17 -17.08 -8.74 -22.25
C ILE A 17 -16.97 -10.27 -22.15
N ASN A 18 -15.77 -10.80 -22.36
CA ASN A 18 -15.53 -12.25 -22.30
C ASN A 18 -15.37 -12.75 -20.85
N PHE A 19 -14.86 -11.90 -19.95
CA PHE A 19 -14.58 -12.25 -18.57
C PHE A 19 -14.64 -11.00 -17.68
N ILE A 20 -15.07 -11.17 -16.43
CA ILE A 20 -15.04 -10.14 -15.39
C ILE A 20 -14.43 -10.77 -14.15
N GLU A 21 -13.33 -10.21 -13.67
CA GLU A 21 -12.77 -10.53 -12.37
C GLU A 21 -13.09 -9.45 -11.33
N LYS A 22 -13.19 -9.90 -10.08
CA LYS A 22 -13.25 -9.03 -8.91
C LYS A 22 -12.09 -9.39 -7.99
N GLY A 23 -11.10 -8.52 -7.90
CA GLY A 23 -10.04 -8.62 -6.90
C GLY A 23 -10.51 -8.06 -5.55
N ALA A 24 -10.14 -8.74 -4.46
CA ALA A 24 -10.20 -8.20 -3.11
C ALA A 24 -8.79 -8.24 -2.52
N ILE A 25 -8.23 -7.07 -2.22
CA ILE A 25 -6.93 -6.98 -1.53
C ILE A 25 -7.22 -6.86 -0.04
N PRO A 26 -6.73 -7.79 0.80
CA PRO A 26 -6.90 -7.66 2.25
C PRO A 26 -6.18 -6.40 2.74
N LEU A 27 -6.94 -5.48 3.33
CA LEU A 27 -6.43 -4.25 3.95
C LEU A 27 -6.10 -4.46 5.44
N PHE A 28 -5.81 -5.70 5.81
CA PHE A 28 -5.39 -6.12 7.14
C PHE A 28 -4.21 -7.10 7.00
N HIS A 29 -3.41 -7.22 8.05
CA HIS A 29 -2.40 -8.27 8.10
C HIS A 29 -3.05 -9.57 8.58
N PRO A 30 -2.87 -10.69 7.86
CA PRO A 30 -3.34 -11.98 8.35
C PRO A 30 -2.68 -12.29 9.70
N LEU A 31 -3.46 -12.90 10.59
CA LEU A 31 -2.90 -13.48 11.80
C LEU A 31 -2.00 -14.65 11.37
N SER A 32 -0.78 -14.66 11.90
CA SER A 32 0.18 -15.73 11.68
C SER A 32 0.59 -16.26 13.04
N GLU A 33 0.41 -17.56 13.24
CA GLU A 33 0.90 -18.27 14.41
C GLU A 33 2.40 -18.50 14.26
N LYS A 34 3.13 -18.34 15.37
CA LYS A 34 4.56 -18.63 15.39
C LYS A 34 4.76 -20.14 15.39
N GLU A 35 5.12 -20.68 14.24
CA GLU A 35 5.56 -22.06 14.13
C GLU A 35 7.09 -22.16 14.12
N LYS A 36 7.62 -23.22 14.73
CA LYS A 36 9.06 -23.49 14.74
C LYS A 36 9.54 -23.74 13.31
N ASN A 37 10.68 -23.15 12.95
CA ASN A 37 11.32 -23.31 11.63
C ASN A 37 10.46 -22.88 10.42
N LYS A 38 9.47 -22.00 10.63
CA LYS A 38 8.66 -21.40 9.55
C LYS A 38 8.89 -19.90 9.49
N ILE A 39 8.99 -19.38 8.27
CA ILE A 39 9.07 -17.94 8.01
C ILE A 39 8.03 -17.60 6.95
N ASP A 40 7.02 -16.83 7.33
CA ASP A 40 6.06 -16.30 6.36
C ASP A 40 6.69 -15.17 5.54
N ILE A 41 6.50 -15.23 4.23
CA ILE A 41 6.94 -14.23 3.26
C ILE A 41 5.74 -13.58 2.57
N GLY A 42 5.98 -12.52 1.78
CA GLY A 42 4.90 -11.83 1.08
C GLY A 42 3.86 -11.22 2.02
N THR A 43 2.59 -11.27 1.62
CA THR A 43 1.47 -10.73 2.42
C THR A 43 1.34 -11.44 3.77
N ALA A 44 1.51 -12.76 3.81
CA ALA A 44 1.53 -13.53 5.06
C ALA A 44 2.68 -13.08 5.99
N GLY A 45 3.83 -12.74 5.40
CA GLY A 45 4.98 -12.17 6.11
C GLY A 45 4.80 -10.72 6.56
N GLY A 46 3.69 -10.07 6.21
CA GLY A 46 3.44 -8.65 6.52
C GLY A 46 4.15 -7.66 5.59
N MET A 47 4.50 -8.07 4.36
CA MET A 47 5.25 -7.23 3.41
C MET A 47 4.38 -6.31 2.56
N THR A 48 3.05 -6.44 2.67
CA THR A 48 2.11 -5.56 1.98
C THR A 48 1.94 -4.24 2.75
N ARG A 49 2.20 -3.10 2.08
CA ARG A 49 1.72 -1.80 2.54
C ARG A 49 0.21 -1.75 2.41
N LEU A 50 -0.51 -1.80 3.53
CA LEU A 50 -1.96 -1.97 3.52
C LEU A 50 -2.68 -0.82 2.83
N SER A 51 -2.15 0.41 2.94
CA SER A 51 -2.76 1.59 2.32
C SER A 51 -2.52 1.71 0.81
N THR A 52 -1.44 1.12 0.29
CA THR A 52 -0.97 1.35 -1.09
C THR A 52 -0.91 0.10 -1.95
N GLY A 53 -1.00 -1.09 -1.35
CA GLY A 53 -0.84 -2.38 -2.03
C GLY A 53 0.60 -2.72 -2.39
N TYR A 54 1.58 -1.85 -2.12
CA TYR A 54 2.99 -2.11 -2.45
C TYR A 54 3.53 -3.28 -1.62
N THR A 55 3.76 -4.39 -2.32
CA THR A 55 4.20 -5.66 -1.71
C THR A 55 5.50 -6.15 -2.32
N PHE A 56 5.63 -6.10 -3.64
CA PHE A 56 6.76 -6.70 -4.36
C PHE A 56 8.13 -6.14 -3.95
N LEU A 57 8.26 -4.82 -3.81
CA LEU A 57 9.52 -4.20 -3.38
C LEU A 57 9.89 -4.58 -1.93
N ASN A 58 8.90 -4.70 -1.05
CA ASN A 58 9.13 -5.15 0.32
C ASN A 58 9.50 -6.62 0.40
N ILE A 59 8.95 -7.47 -0.48
CA ILE A 59 9.39 -8.86 -0.62
C ILE A 59 10.87 -8.92 -0.97
N GLN A 60 11.34 -8.12 -1.92
CA GLN A 60 12.77 -8.14 -2.29
C GLN A 60 13.68 -7.77 -1.11
N GLU A 61 13.31 -6.76 -0.34
CA GLU A 61 14.05 -6.38 0.87
C GLU A 61 13.99 -7.45 1.96
N HIS A 62 12.83 -8.06 2.14
CA HIS A 62 12.66 -9.16 3.10
C HIS A 62 13.50 -10.38 2.70
N SER A 63 13.51 -10.76 1.42
CA SER A 63 14.34 -11.84 0.89
C SER A 63 15.82 -11.54 1.07
N LYS A 64 16.26 -10.30 0.79
CA LYS A 64 17.64 -9.88 1.04
C LYS A 64 17.99 -9.97 2.52
N TYR A 65 17.10 -9.51 3.39
CA TYR A 65 17.26 -9.58 4.84
C TYR A 65 17.40 -11.03 5.31
N ILE A 66 16.52 -11.94 4.86
CA ILE A 66 16.60 -13.37 5.21
C ILE A 66 17.94 -13.94 4.76
N ARG A 67 18.34 -13.70 3.51
CA ARG A 67 19.62 -14.19 2.96
C ARG A 67 20.82 -13.70 3.77
N MET A 68 20.81 -12.46 4.25
CA MET A 68 21.92 -11.90 5.04
C MET A 68 21.99 -12.44 6.47
N ASN A 69 20.88 -12.96 7.01
CA ASN A 69 20.78 -13.38 8.41
C ASN A 69 20.49 -14.88 8.55
N ILE A 70 20.60 -15.67 7.48
CA ILE A 70 20.09 -17.04 7.43
C ILE A 70 20.67 -17.93 8.54
N GLU A 71 21.96 -17.79 8.84
CA GLU A 71 22.67 -18.55 9.89
C GLU A 71 22.13 -18.28 11.31
N ASN A 72 21.65 -17.06 11.57
CA ASN A 72 21.19 -16.61 12.89
C ASN A 72 19.71 -16.19 12.88
N ILE A 73 18.92 -16.66 11.91
CA ILE A 73 17.58 -16.13 11.64
C ILE A 73 16.61 -16.36 12.81
N GLN A 74 16.88 -17.37 13.64
CA GLN A 74 16.09 -17.68 14.84
C GLN A 74 16.22 -16.63 15.95
N THR A 75 17.38 -15.98 16.06
CA THR A 75 17.67 -14.97 17.11
C THR A 75 17.63 -13.54 16.58
N THR A 76 17.64 -13.36 15.25
CA THR A 76 17.64 -12.03 14.64
C THR A 76 16.24 -11.39 14.73
N LYS A 77 16.20 -10.08 14.99
CA LYS A 77 14.96 -9.31 15.05
C LYS A 77 14.20 -9.34 13.72
N LYS A 78 12.99 -9.92 13.71
CA LYS A 78 12.09 -10.00 12.54
C LYS A 78 12.05 -8.70 11.74
N TYR A 79 12.26 -8.82 10.43
CA TYR A 79 12.07 -7.74 9.47
C TYR A 79 10.62 -7.26 9.48
N ASN A 80 10.42 -5.94 9.51
CA ASN A 80 9.10 -5.34 9.44
C ASN A 80 9.13 -4.04 8.63
N ILE A 81 7.97 -3.71 8.07
CA ILE A 81 7.71 -2.38 7.57
C ILE A 81 7.79 -1.42 8.76
N GLY A 82 8.62 -0.37 8.65
CA GLY A 82 8.91 0.52 9.77
C GLY A 82 7.66 1.16 10.39
N LYS A 83 7.69 1.38 11.72
CA LYS A 83 6.57 1.90 12.52
C LYS A 83 5.93 3.17 11.95
N LYS A 84 6.73 4.07 11.36
CA LYS A 84 6.27 5.26 10.64
C LYS A 84 5.19 4.91 9.61
N TYR A 85 5.46 3.92 8.76
CA TYR A 85 4.55 3.55 7.67
C TYR A 85 3.36 2.74 8.17
N GLN A 86 3.52 1.94 9.22
CA GLN A 86 2.37 1.31 9.88
C GLN A 86 1.39 2.35 10.44
N PHE A 87 1.91 3.43 11.03
CA PHE A 87 1.10 4.56 11.48
C PHE A 87 0.40 5.26 10.30
N LEU A 88 1.16 5.62 9.25
CA LEU A 88 0.59 6.26 8.06
C LEU A 88 -0.49 5.39 7.41
N ASP A 89 -0.26 4.08 7.32
CA ASP A 89 -1.22 3.11 6.78
C ASP A 89 -2.50 3.11 7.63
N LYS A 90 -2.40 3.08 8.96
CA LYS A 90 -3.56 3.14 9.86
C LYS A 90 -4.40 4.40 9.64
N VAL A 91 -3.78 5.57 9.52
CA VAL A 91 -4.49 6.83 9.27
C VAL A 91 -5.15 6.81 7.89
N PHE A 92 -4.43 6.36 6.87
CA PHE A 92 -4.95 6.29 5.51
C PHE A 92 -6.14 5.33 5.40
N LEU A 93 -6.06 4.14 6.03
CA LEU A 93 -7.14 3.17 6.06
C LEU A 93 -8.39 3.71 6.75
N ARG A 94 -8.25 4.49 7.84
CA ARG A 94 -9.40 5.16 8.49
C ARG A 94 -10.08 6.17 7.56
N VAL A 95 -9.32 6.87 6.73
CA VAL A 95 -9.89 7.79 5.72
C VAL A 95 -10.57 6.98 4.61
N LEU A 96 -9.94 5.92 4.12
CA LEU A 96 -10.49 5.02 3.11
C LEU A 96 -11.82 4.40 3.55
N GLU A 97 -11.91 3.96 4.81
CA GLU A 97 -13.12 3.37 5.39
C GLU A 97 -14.26 4.38 5.49
N LYS A 98 -13.98 5.61 5.92
CA LYS A 98 -15.01 6.65 6.18
C LYS A 98 -15.37 7.49 4.96
N HIS A 99 -14.44 7.61 4.02
CA HIS A 99 -14.55 8.46 2.84
C HIS A 99 -14.08 7.76 1.56
N PRO A 100 -14.58 6.54 1.24
CA PRO A 100 -14.17 5.80 0.05
C PRO A 100 -14.40 6.62 -1.24
N GLU A 101 -15.40 7.50 -1.27
CA GLU A 101 -15.73 8.39 -2.38
C GLU A 101 -14.62 9.40 -2.70
N LYS A 102 -13.80 9.79 -1.71
CA LYS A 102 -12.71 10.76 -1.89
C LYS A 102 -11.42 10.13 -2.39
N MET A 103 -11.30 8.80 -2.28
CA MET A 103 -10.05 8.09 -2.51
C MET A 103 -9.51 8.23 -3.93
N PRO A 104 -10.32 8.17 -5.01
CA PRO A 104 -9.80 8.41 -6.36
C PRO A 104 -9.08 9.75 -6.48
N ASN A 105 -9.65 10.82 -5.90
CA ASN A 105 -9.04 12.14 -5.94
C ASN A 105 -7.82 12.25 -5.02
N ILE A 106 -7.85 11.59 -3.85
CA ILE A 106 -6.68 11.53 -2.94
C ILE A 106 -5.49 10.87 -3.64
N PHE A 107 -5.70 9.73 -4.30
CA PHE A 107 -4.65 9.06 -5.07
C PHE A 107 -4.16 9.94 -6.23
N LEU A 108 -5.06 10.58 -6.99
CA LEU A 108 -4.67 11.50 -8.06
C LEU A 108 -3.81 12.67 -7.53
N ASN A 109 -4.23 13.27 -6.41
CA ASN A 109 -3.52 14.39 -5.81
C ASN A 109 -2.10 14.04 -5.36
N MET A 110 -1.85 12.81 -4.90
CA MET A 110 -0.48 12.38 -4.55
C MET A 110 0.49 12.61 -5.72
N PHE A 111 0.05 12.31 -6.95
CA PHE A 111 0.84 12.46 -8.17
C PHE A 111 1.00 13.91 -8.65
N SER A 112 0.50 14.90 -7.91
CA SER A 112 0.92 16.30 -8.05
C SER A 112 2.28 16.59 -7.41
N ALA A 113 2.81 15.66 -6.60
CA ALA A 113 4.23 15.61 -6.26
C ALA A 113 5.02 14.84 -7.33
N SER A 114 6.36 14.91 -7.31
CA SER A 114 7.18 14.20 -8.30
C SER A 114 6.91 12.70 -8.26
N SER A 115 6.78 12.05 -9.43
CA SER A 115 6.50 10.61 -9.51
C SER A 115 7.52 9.77 -8.74
N LYS A 116 8.80 10.20 -8.72
CA LYS A 116 9.86 9.56 -7.94
C LYS A 116 9.58 9.60 -6.43
N THR A 117 9.17 10.76 -5.92
CA THR A 117 8.79 10.95 -4.50
C THR A 117 7.58 10.09 -4.16
N VAL A 118 6.55 10.08 -5.02
CA VAL A 118 5.34 9.30 -4.81
C VAL A 118 5.67 7.80 -4.77
N ILE A 119 6.43 7.28 -5.73
CA ILE A 119 6.82 5.86 -5.75
C ILE A 119 7.58 5.48 -4.48
N LYS A 120 8.50 6.33 -4.01
CA LYS A 120 9.21 6.10 -2.73
C LYS A 120 8.26 6.10 -1.53
N PHE A 121 7.30 7.01 -1.47
CA PHE A 121 6.29 7.07 -0.42
C PHE A 121 5.42 5.80 -0.40
N LEU A 122 4.93 5.40 -1.57
CA LEU A 122 4.09 4.21 -1.71
C LEU A 122 4.85 2.93 -1.34
N SER A 123 6.16 2.87 -1.62
CA SER A 123 7.06 1.75 -1.35
C SER A 123 7.84 1.82 -0.03
N ASN A 124 7.47 2.71 0.89
CA ASN A 124 8.13 2.89 2.20
C ASN A 124 9.66 3.13 2.14
N LYS A 125 10.12 3.79 1.08
CA LYS A 125 11.52 4.19 0.85
C LYS A 125 11.76 5.69 0.95
N SER A 126 10.73 6.47 1.24
CA SER A 126 10.78 7.93 1.35
C SER A 126 11.44 8.42 2.64
N ASN A 127 12.14 9.54 2.55
CA ASN A 127 12.54 10.31 3.72
C ASN A 127 11.39 11.22 4.22
N ILE A 128 11.59 11.89 5.36
CA ILE A 128 10.56 12.73 5.99
C ILE A 128 10.13 13.88 5.07
N PHE A 129 11.05 14.51 4.35
CA PHE A 129 10.71 15.60 3.42
C PHE A 129 9.90 15.11 2.23
N GLU A 130 10.24 13.93 1.69
CA GLU A 130 9.48 13.27 0.64
C GLU A 130 8.07 12.88 1.13
N ASP A 131 7.95 12.40 2.38
CA ASP A 131 6.66 12.10 3.01
C ASP A 131 5.79 13.36 3.11
N ILE A 132 6.33 14.45 3.64
CA ILE A 132 5.62 15.74 3.76
C ILE A 132 5.19 16.26 2.39
N SER A 133 6.05 16.15 1.38
CA SER A 133 5.74 16.57 0.01
C SER A 133 4.49 15.88 -0.52
N VAL A 134 4.36 14.56 -0.34
CA VAL A 134 3.17 13.79 -0.77
C VAL A 134 1.97 14.06 0.12
N ILE A 135 2.13 14.02 1.45
CA ILE A 135 1.04 14.23 2.42
C ILE A 135 0.42 15.62 2.27
N SER A 136 1.22 16.63 1.95
CA SER A 136 0.75 18.01 1.76
C SER A 136 -0.27 18.16 0.62
N LYS A 137 -0.29 17.22 -0.33
CA LYS A 137 -1.23 17.19 -1.46
C LYS A 137 -2.59 16.59 -1.09
N MET A 138 -2.69 15.93 0.06
CA MET A 138 -3.92 15.28 0.51
C MET A 138 -4.85 16.26 1.27
N PRO A 139 -6.15 15.98 1.38
CA PRO A 139 -7.10 16.81 2.12
C PRO A 139 -6.80 16.83 3.63
N LYS A 140 -6.03 17.83 4.07
CA LYS A 140 -5.50 17.97 5.45
C LYS A 140 -6.55 17.75 6.53
N LEU A 141 -7.70 18.45 6.44
CA LEU A 141 -8.78 18.33 7.43
C LEU A 141 -9.33 16.90 7.54
N THR A 142 -9.41 16.17 6.43
CA THR A 142 -9.92 14.79 6.42
C THR A 142 -8.95 13.86 7.16
N PHE A 143 -7.65 14.00 6.88
CA PHE A 143 -6.60 13.19 7.52
C PHE A 143 -6.38 13.55 8.98
N ILE A 144 -6.41 14.84 9.35
CA ILE A 144 -6.30 15.28 10.75
C ILE A 144 -7.45 14.72 11.58
N LYS A 145 -8.69 14.76 11.08
CA LYS A 145 -9.84 14.14 11.76
C LYS A 145 -9.68 12.63 11.95
N ALA A 146 -8.98 11.95 11.04
CA ALA A 146 -8.71 10.51 11.13
C ALA A 146 -7.61 10.16 12.17
N LEU A 147 -6.83 11.13 12.66
CA LEU A 147 -5.86 10.92 13.74
C LEU A 147 -6.57 10.67 15.08
N PHE A 148 -7.62 11.43 15.36
CA PHE A 148 -8.32 11.47 16.66
C PHE A 148 -9.53 10.53 16.78
N LYS A 149 -9.80 9.73 15.75
CA LYS A 149 -10.78 8.63 15.79
C LYS A 149 -10.04 7.32 15.63
#